data_AF-A0A5C7HTW4-F1
#
_entry.id   AF-A0A5C7HTW4-F1
#
_cell.length_a   1.000
_cell.length_b   1.000
_cell.length_c   1.000
_cell.angle_alpha   90.00
_cell.angle_beta   90.00
_cell.angle_gamma   90.00
#
_symmetry.space_group_name_H-M   'P 1'
#
loop_
_entity.id
_entity.type
_entity.pdbx_description
1 polymer ?
#
loop_
_entity_poly.entity_id
_entity_poly.type
_entity_poly.pdbx_seq_one_letter_code
_entity_poly.pdbx_strand_id
1 'polypeptide(L)'
;MCVPLVEVVALNISQAAEGELYVDDGKSFEFLQGASIHRRFVFSKGKLTSVNMAPTSSRKSQFSSDCIIQRIILLGYIGGSKSVSIEPANQKAKI
;
A
#
# COMPACT_ATOMS: atom_id res chain seq x y z
N MET A 1 3.11 -0.77 -19.57
CA MET A 1 1.94 0.02 -19.10
C MET A 1 1.42 -0.69 -17.85
N CYS A 2 1.39 -0.02 -16.69
CA CYS A 2 0.89 -0.64 -15.46
C CYS A 2 -0.65 -0.57 -15.40
N VAL A 3 -1.28 -1.62 -14.89
CA VAL A 3 -2.72 -1.65 -14.58
C VAL A 3 -2.94 -1.10 -13.16
N PRO A 4 -3.95 -0.25 -12.94
CA PRO A 4 -4.27 0.24 -11.60
C PRO A 4 -4.52 -0.87 -10.58
N LEU A 5 -4.01 -0.67 -9.36
CA LEU A 5 -4.11 -1.65 -8.28
C LEU A 5 -5.35 -1.38 -7.41
N VAL A 6 -5.92 -2.46 -6.88
CA VAL A 6 -6.98 -2.45 -5.88
C VAL A 6 -6.47 -3.13 -4.62
N GLU A 7 -6.52 -2.42 -3.50
CA GLU A 7 -6.16 -2.97 -2.19
C GLU A 7 -7.43 -3.39 -1.45
N VAL A 8 -7.50 -4.66 -1.03
CA VAL A 8 -8.62 -5.19 -0.23
C VAL A 8 -8.16 -5.39 1.20
N VAL A 9 -8.73 -4.61 2.12
CA VAL A 9 -8.38 -4.61 3.54
C VAL A 9 -9.49 -5.32 4.32
N ALA A 10 -9.25 -6.57 4.71
CA ALA A 10 -10.19 -7.36 5.50
C ALA A 10 -9.88 -7.25 7.00
N LEU A 11 -10.78 -6.64 7.77
CA LEU A 11 -10.57 -6.40 9.18
C LEU A 11 -10.85 -7.64 10.03
N ASN A 12 -10.01 -7.87 11.04
CA ASN A 12 -10.26 -8.83 12.10
C ASN A 12 -11.20 -8.27 13.17
N ILE A 13 -11.52 -9.08 14.18
CA ILE A 13 -12.43 -8.71 15.28
C ILE A 13 -11.94 -7.49 16.09
N SER A 14 -10.64 -7.22 16.07
CA SER A 14 -10.02 -6.07 16.75
C SER A 14 -10.01 -4.80 15.88
N GLN A 15 -10.71 -4.80 14.74
CA GLN A 15 -10.73 -3.70 13.76
C GLN A 15 -9.32 -3.35 13.24
N ALA A 16 -8.51 -4.38 13.00
CA ALA A 16 -7.17 -4.26 12.47
C ALA A 16 -6.95 -5.19 11.28
N ALA A 17 -6.00 -4.81 10.42
CA ALA A 17 -5.51 -5.64 9.32
C ALA A 17 -4.06 -5.30 9.01
N GLU A 18 -3.34 -6.26 8.44
CA GLU A 18 -1.98 -6.09 8.00
C GLU A 18 -1.76 -6.87 6.70
N GLY A 19 -0.95 -6.32 5.79
CA GLY A 19 -0.58 -6.96 4.55
C GLY A 19 0.67 -6.34 3.96
N GLU A 20 1.21 -6.97 2.92
CA GLU A 20 2.38 -6.48 2.19
C GLU A 20 2.16 -6.52 0.69
N LEU A 21 2.73 -5.55 -0.02
CA LEU A 21 2.80 -5.49 -1.46
C LEU A 21 4.26 -5.51 -1.90
N TYR A 22 4.59 -6.47 -2.75
CA TYR A 22 5.88 -6.58 -3.41
C TYR A 22 5.70 -6.41 -4.92
N VAL A 23 6.49 -5.52 -5.53
CA VAL A 23 6.46 -5.27 -6.98
C VAL A 23 7.89 -5.11 -7.49
N ASP A 24 8.24 -5.84 -8.54
CA ASP A 24 9.47 -5.70 -9.32
C ASP A 24 9.12 -5.76 -10.83
N ASP A 25 10.12 -5.98 -11.68
CA ASP A 25 9.92 -6.07 -13.14
C ASP A 25 9.35 -7.42 -13.61
N GLY A 26 9.24 -8.41 -12.72
CA GLY A 26 8.72 -9.76 -12.96
C GLY A 26 9.55 -10.62 -13.92
N LYS A 27 10.75 -10.19 -14.33
CA LYS A 27 11.51 -10.84 -15.41
C LYS A 27 13.02 -10.90 -15.18
N SER A 28 13.59 -10.01 -14.37
CA SER A 28 15.02 -10.01 -14.06
C SER A 28 15.29 -10.47 -12.63
N PHE A 29 16.58 -10.56 -12.28
CA PHE A 29 17.03 -10.81 -10.92
C PHE A 29 17.49 -9.52 -10.22
N GLU A 30 17.14 -8.34 -10.74
CA GLU A 30 17.55 -7.06 -10.13
C GLU A 30 16.94 -6.84 -8.74
N PHE A 31 15.85 -7.53 -8.41
CA PHE A 31 15.27 -7.54 -7.07
C PHE A 31 16.26 -8.01 -5.98
N LEU A 32 17.21 -8.90 -6.32
CA LEU A 32 18.30 -9.32 -5.42
C LEU A 32 19.24 -8.16 -5.07
N GLN A 33 19.27 -7.12 -5.91
CA GLN A 33 20.05 -5.90 -5.71
C GLN A 33 19.18 -4.75 -5.15
N GLY A 34 17.94 -5.03 -4.76
CA GLY A 34 17.01 -4.05 -4.20
C GLY A 34 16.14 -3.34 -5.22
N ALA A 35 16.10 -3.77 -6.49
CA ALA A 35 15.19 -3.23 -7.49
C ALA A 35 13.75 -3.74 -7.30
N SER A 36 13.11 -3.34 -6.20
CA SER A 36 11.71 -3.65 -5.91
C SER A 36 11.05 -2.56 -5.08
N ILE A 37 9.72 -2.48 -5.15
CA ILE A 37 8.88 -1.74 -4.22
C ILE A 37 8.33 -2.74 -3.21
N HIS A 38 8.69 -2.58 -1.94
CA HIS A 38 8.16 -3.37 -0.82
C HIS A 38 7.45 -2.47 0.17
N ARG A 39 6.13 -2.61 0.26
CA ARG A 39 5.26 -1.77 1.09
C ARG A 39 4.53 -2.63 2.10
N ARG A 40 4.60 -2.25 3.38
CA ARG A 40 3.76 -2.81 4.43
C ARG A 40 2.56 -1.91 4.66
N PHE A 41 1.37 -2.50 4.62
CA PHE A 41 0.10 -1.84 4.91
C PHE A 41 -0.40 -2.25 6.28
N VAL A 42 -0.75 -1.27 7.10
CA VAL A 42 -1.32 -1.52 8.43
C VAL A 42 -2.59 -0.69 8.59
N PHE A 43 -3.71 -1.37 8.82
CA PHE A 43 -4.93 -0.73 9.29
C PHE A 43 -5.04 -0.88 10.80
N SER A 44 -5.06 0.25 11.51
CA SER A 44 -5.29 0.27 12.95
C SER A 44 -5.88 1.61 13.37
N LYS A 45 -6.78 1.59 14.35
CA LYS A 45 -7.40 2.81 14.92
C LYS A 45 -8.02 3.72 13.85
N GLY A 46 -8.64 3.12 12.82
CA GLY A 46 -9.29 3.87 11.73
C GLY A 46 -8.34 4.48 10.70
N LYS A 47 -7.05 4.12 10.72
CA LYS A 47 -6.03 4.63 9.79
C LYS A 47 -5.37 3.47 9.03
N LEU A 48 -5.34 3.58 7.70
CA LEU A 48 -4.48 2.77 6.84
C LEU A 48 -3.16 3.51 6.61
N THR A 49 -2.02 2.87 6.92
CA THR A 49 -0.69 3.40 6.63
C THR A 49 0.02 2.53 5.60
N SER A 50 0.93 3.14 4.84
CA SER A 50 1.85 2.46 3.92
C SER A 50 3.28 2.81 4.32
N VAL A 51 4.09 1.82 4.67
CA VAL A 51 5.48 1.99 5.13
C VAL A 51 6.42 1.33 4.12
N ASN A 52 7.53 2.00 3.78
CA ASN A 52 8.56 1.40 2.94
C ASN A 52 9.35 0.38 3.77
N MET A 53 9.39 -0.87 3.32
CA MET A 53 10.16 -1.95 3.96
C MET A 53 11.44 -2.29 3.18
N ALA A 54 11.64 -1.70 1.99
CA ALA A 54 12.83 -1.96 1.19
C ALA A 54 14.12 -1.49 1.92
N PRO A 55 15.21 -2.28 1.90
CA PRO A 55 16.48 -1.89 2.51
C PRO A 55 16.98 -0.56 1.94
N THR A 56 17.54 0.30 2.79
CA THR A 56 18.14 1.59 2.37
C THR A 56 19.48 1.45 1.64
N SER A 57 19.92 0.23 1.31
CA SER A 57 21.26 -0.06 0.79
C SER A 57 21.43 0.27 -0.69
N SER A 58 22.23 1.30 -0.96
CA SER A 58 23.05 1.53 -2.15
C SER A 58 22.41 1.38 -3.53
N ARG A 59 21.56 2.36 -3.90
CA ARG A 59 21.46 3.16 -5.15
C ARG A 59 21.74 2.58 -6.56
N LYS A 60 22.13 1.33 -6.77
CA LYS A 60 22.53 0.87 -8.12
C LYS A 60 21.35 0.55 -9.04
N SER A 61 20.20 0.14 -8.48
CA SER A 61 19.00 -0.14 -9.28
C SER A 61 17.75 0.24 -8.49
N GLN A 62 17.24 1.46 -8.74
CA GLN A 62 15.96 1.89 -8.19
C GLN A 62 14.84 1.41 -9.12
N PHE A 63 14.04 0.45 -8.67
CA PHE A 63 12.81 0.11 -9.37
C PHE A 63 11.78 1.23 -9.19
N SER A 64 11.17 1.64 -10.29
CA SER A 64 10.09 2.63 -10.29
C SER A 64 8.95 2.12 -11.14
N SER A 65 7.74 2.53 -10.76
CA SER A 65 6.53 2.12 -11.45
C SER A 65 5.51 3.23 -11.39
N ASP A 66 4.78 3.40 -12.48
CA ASP A 66 3.63 4.32 -12.58
C ASP A 66 2.35 3.68 -12.02
N CYS A 67 2.41 2.47 -11.47
CA CYS A 67 1.27 1.82 -10.81
C CYS A 67 0.77 2.69 -9.64
N ILE A 68 -0.54 2.90 -9.59
CA ILE A 68 -1.21 3.55 -8.47
C ILE A 68 -2.22 2.62 -7.83
N ILE A 69 -2.37 2.72 -6.51
CA ILE A 69 -3.54 2.16 -5.81
C ILE A 69 -4.70 3.11 -6.08
N GLN A 70 -5.59 2.74 -7.00
CA GLN A 70 -6.73 3.59 -7.35
C GLN A 70 -7.93 3.39 -6.44
N ARG A 71 -8.02 2.23 -5.78
CA ARG A 71 -9.17 1.83 -4.98
C ARG A 71 -8.73 1.06 -3.76
N ILE A 72 -9.35 1.38 -2.63
CA ILE A 72 -9.25 0.64 -1.38
C ILE A 72 -10.65 0.13 -1.04
N ILE A 73 -10.77 -1.16 -0.77
CA ILE A 73 -12.02 -1.80 -0.32
C ILE A 73 -11.81 -2.23 1.13
N LEU A 74 -12.56 -1.65 2.06
CA LEU A 74 -12.46 -1.96 3.49
C LEU A 74 -13.63 -2.86 3.90
N LEU A 75 -13.33 -4.09 4.32
CA LEU A 75 -14.32 -5.11 4.68
C LEU A 75 -14.38 -5.30 6.19
N GLY A 76 -15.59 -5.41 6.74
CA GLY A 76 -15.81 -5.66 8.17
C GLY A 76 -15.61 -4.43 9.06
N TYR A 77 -15.59 -3.23 8.49
CA TYR A 77 -15.50 -2.00 9.28
C TYR A 77 -16.83 -1.69 9.96
N ILE A 78 -16.78 -1.52 11.28
CA ILE A 78 -17.95 -1.21 12.11
C ILE A 78 -18.01 0.27 12.54
N GLY A 79 -17.06 1.09 12.09
CA GLY A 79 -17.07 2.53 12.37
C GLY A 79 -18.09 3.28 11.51
N GLY A 80 -18.73 4.30 12.08
CA GLY A 80 -19.77 5.10 11.42
C GLY A 80 -19.26 6.23 10.52
N SER A 81 -17.95 6.29 10.23
CA SER A 81 -17.34 7.37 9.45
C SER A 81 -17.78 7.33 7.98
N LYS A 82 -18.19 8.48 7.44
CA LYS A 82 -18.61 8.63 6.03
C LYS A 82 -17.58 9.36 5.15
N SER A 83 -16.38 9.57 5.68
CA SER A 83 -15.32 10.31 4.99
C SER A 83 -13.94 9.83 5.40
N VAL A 84 -12.99 9.97 4.48
CA VAL A 84 -11.56 9.73 4.71
C VAL A 84 -10.73 10.97 4.36
N SER A 85 -9.58 11.10 5.01
CA SER A 85 -8.51 12.03 4.66
C SER A 85 -7.29 11.25 4.17
N ILE A 86 -6.71 11.68 3.05
CA ILE A 86 -5.57 11.05 2.39
C ILE A 86 -4.35 11.95 2.57
N GLU A 87 -3.33 11.42 3.25
CA GLU A 87 -2.07 12.11 3.52
C GLU A 87 -0.90 11.41 2.81
N PRO A 88 0.10 12.16 2.29
CA PRO A 88 0.33 13.61 2.45
C PRO A 88 -0.40 14.49 1.40
N ALA A 89 -1.27 13.91 0.57
CA ALA A 89 -1.96 14.64 -0.49
C ALA A 89 -2.97 15.70 0.03
N ASN A 90 -3.23 15.76 1.35
CA ASN A 90 -4.21 16.64 1.98
C ASN A 90 -5.61 16.60 1.31
N GLN A 91 -6.01 15.43 0.81
CA GLN A 91 -7.28 15.26 0.10
C GLN A 91 -8.34 14.64 1.01
N LYS A 92 -9.59 15.13 0.93
CA LYS A 92 -10.75 14.50 1.57
C LYS A 92 -11.60 13.77 0.53
N ALA A 93 -12.07 12.59 0.88
CA ALA A 93 -13.01 11.83 0.06
C ALA A 93 -14.20 11.36 0.91
N LYS A 94 -15.37 11.24 0.27
CA LYS A 94 -16.55 10.61 0.87
C LYS A 94 -16.50 9.11 0.55
N ILE A 95 -16.95 8.29 1.49
CA ILE A 95 -17.02 6.82 1.39
C ILE A 95 -18.43 6.42 0.98
#